data_AF-A0A6F8U7L2-F1
#
_entry.id   AF-A0A6F8U7L2-F1
#
_cell.length_a   1.000
_cell.length_b   1.000
_cell.length_c   1.000
_cell.angle_alpha   90.00
_cell.angle_beta   90.00
_cell.angle_gamma   90.00
#
_symmetry.space_group_name_H-M   'P 1'
#
loop_
_entity.id
_entity.type
_entity.pdbx_description
1 polymer ?
#
loop_
_entity_poly.entity_id
_entity_poly.type
_entity_poly.pdbx_seq_one_letter_code
_entity_poly.pdbx_strand_id
1 'polypeptide(L)' 'MFNSGDKHDFYCKTRSVHLDDAIPPRYRDGRGGIDLEQVQRDRRQAQKQVVRAMLRRLKQLRSLV' A
#
# COMPACT_ATOMS: atom_id res chain seq x y z
N MET A 1 -24.26 -10.83 28.25
CA MET A 1 -22.81 -10.73 28.51
C MET A 1 -22.12 -11.34 27.30
N PHE A 2 -21.48 -10.53 26.45
CA PHE A 2 -20.73 -11.06 25.32
C PHE A 2 -19.34 -11.45 25.82
N ASN A 3 -19.01 -12.75 25.70
CA ASN A 3 -17.75 -13.30 26.18
C ASN A 3 -16.59 -12.78 25.32
N SER A 4 -15.51 -12.35 25.97
CA SER A 4 -14.31 -11.75 25.36
C SER A 4 -13.44 -12.73 24.55
N GLY A 5 -13.96 -13.89 24.15
CA GLY A 5 -13.20 -14.96 23.46
C GLY A 5 -13.20 -14.86 21.93
N ASP A 6 -14.17 -14.20 21.32
CA ASP A 6 -14.42 -14.28 19.86
C ASP A 6 -13.67 -13.22 19.02
N LYS A 7 -12.61 -12.60 19.57
CA LYS A 7 -11.84 -11.58 18.85
C LYS A 7 -10.54 -12.08 18.23
N HIS A 8 -10.17 -13.33 18.49
CA HIS A 8 -8.88 -13.87 18.04
C HIS A 8 -8.95 -14.67 16.74
N ASP A 9 -10.15 -14.89 16.19
CA ASP A 9 -10.33 -15.63 14.93
C ASP A 9 -10.56 -14.71 13.72
N PHE A 10 -10.78 -13.41 13.95
CA PHE A 10 -11.02 -12.48 12.84
C PHE A 10 -9.75 -12.14 12.04
N TYR A 11 -8.55 -12.42 12.57
CA TYR A 11 -7.28 -12.14 11.89
C TYR A 11 -6.52 -13.36 11.36
N CYS A 12 -7.09 -14.57 11.43
CA CYS A 12 -6.42 -15.79 10.92
C CYS A 12 -7.28 -16.68 10.01
N LYS A 13 -8.49 -16.24 9.61
CA LYS A 13 -9.36 -17.01 8.69
C LYS A 13 -9.27 -16.57 7.23
N THR A 14 -8.11 -16.11 6.77
CA THR A 14 -7.78 -16.16 5.34
C THR A 14 -7.15 -17.52 5.08
N ARG A 15 -8.01 -18.53 4.93
CA ARG A 15 -7.68 -19.80 4.26
C ARG A 15 -6.82 -19.45 3.06
N SER A 16 -5.55 -19.88 3.05
CA SER A 16 -4.65 -19.96 1.89
C SER A 16 -5.26 -19.38 0.61
N VAL A 17 -5.42 -18.05 0.59
CA VAL A 17 -5.67 -17.33 -0.65
C VAL A 17 -4.29 -17.38 -1.24
N HIS A 18 -4.13 -17.99 -2.40
CA HIS A 18 -2.90 -17.88 -3.17
C HIS A 18 -2.52 -16.39 -3.14
N LEU A 19 -1.53 -16.03 -2.31
CA LEU A 19 -1.08 -14.65 -2.18
C LEU A 19 -0.65 -14.17 -3.56
N ASP A 20 -0.17 -15.11 -4.38
CA ASP A 20 -0.02 -14.98 -5.82
C ASP A 20 -1.23 -14.26 -6.44
N ASP A 21 -2.47 -14.75 -6.34
CA ASP A 21 -3.64 -14.16 -7.01
C ASP A 21 -4.03 -12.77 -6.48
N ALA A 22 -3.70 -12.45 -5.23
CA ALA A 22 -3.92 -11.12 -4.66
C ALA A 22 -2.80 -10.12 -5.01
N ILE A 23 -1.60 -10.61 -5.33
CA ILE A 23 -0.44 -9.79 -5.67
C ILE A 23 -0.40 -9.60 -7.19
N PRO A 24 -0.50 -8.36 -7.70
CA PRO A 24 -0.35 -8.08 -9.12
C PRO A 24 0.91 -8.76 -9.69
N PRO A 25 0.86 -9.37 -10.89
CA PRO A 25 2.00 -10.09 -11.45
C PRO A 25 3.29 -9.28 -11.50
N ARG A 26 3.17 -7.94 -11.61
CA ARG A 26 4.28 -6.99 -11.62
C ARG A 26 5.01 -6.87 -10.29
N TYR A 27 4.44 -7.31 -9.18
CA TYR A 27 5.08 -7.25 -7.86
C TYR A 27 5.39 -8.65 -7.31
N ARG A 28 5.28 -9.71 -8.12
CA ARG A 28 5.67 -11.06 -7.69
C ARG A 28 7.18 -11.24 -7.88
N ASP A 29 7.86 -11.76 -6.87
CA ASP A 29 9.32 -11.99 -6.88
C ASP A 29 9.76 -13.31 -7.55
N GLY A 30 8.80 -14.09 -8.08
CA GLY A 30 9.01 -15.39 -8.70
C GLY A 30 9.26 -16.55 -7.72
N ARG A 31 9.26 -16.29 -6.40
CA ARG A 31 9.45 -17.28 -5.32
C ARG A 31 8.22 -17.46 -4.43
N GLY A 32 7.08 -16.93 -4.87
CA GLY A 32 5.82 -16.92 -4.09
C GLY A 32 5.73 -15.76 -3.09
N GLY A 33 6.57 -14.74 -3.24
CA GLY A 33 6.60 -13.53 -2.42
C GLY A 33 6.39 -12.24 -3.22
N ILE A 34 6.46 -11.11 -2.51
CA ILE A 34 6.31 -9.77 -3.09
C ILE A 34 7.69 -9.16 -3.32
N ASP A 35 7.94 -8.65 -4.52
CA ASP A 35 9.07 -7.77 -4.81
C ASP A 35 8.86 -6.40 -4.13
N LEU A 36 9.33 -6.32 -2.89
CA LEU A 36 9.29 -5.11 -2.08
C LEU A 36 10.12 -3.97 -2.67
N GLU A 37 11.17 -4.25 -3.43
CA GLU A 37 11.96 -3.20 -4.06
C GLU A 37 11.15 -2.48 -5.13
N GLN A 38 10.43 -3.25 -5.95
CA GLN A 38 9.58 -2.70 -6.99
C GLN A 38 8.40 -1.92 -6.40
N VAL A 39 7.73 -2.47 -5.39
CA VAL A 39 6.66 -1.75 -4.67
C VAL A 39 7.19 -0.44 -4.06
N GLN A 40 8.39 -0.45 -3.48
CA GLN A 40 8.99 0.76 -2.90
C GLN A 40 9.41 1.79 -3.96
N ARG A 41 9.90 1.36 -5.12
CA ARG A 41 10.21 2.27 -6.24
C ARG A 41 8.94 2.95 -6.73
N ASP A 42 7.88 2.18 -6.97
CA ASP A 42 6.61 2.71 -7.48
C ASP A 42 5.94 3.63 -6.45
N ARG A 43 5.96 3.25 -5.17
CA ARG A 43 5.47 4.10 -4.08
C ARG A 43 6.24 5.42 -3.99
N ARG A 44 7.58 5.39 -4.10
CA ARG A 44 8.40 6.61 -4.11
C ARG A 44 8.11 7.49 -5.32
N GLN A 45 7.87 6.91 -6.48
CA GLN A 45 7.48 7.66 -7.67
C GLN A 45 6.11 8.33 -7.51
N ALA A 46 5.11 7.59 -7.01
CA ALA A 46 3.79 8.14 -6.71
C ALA A 46 3.86 9.28 -5.68
N GLN A 47 4.63 9.10 -4.60
CA GLN A 47 4.86 10.14 -3.60
C GLN A 47 5.51 11.39 -4.19
N LYS A 48 6.52 11.26 -5.06
CA LYS A 48 7.15 12.40 -5.73
C LYS A 48 6.16 13.23 -6.54
N GLN A 49 5.20 12.59 -7.20
CA GLN A 49 4.18 13.30 -7.96
C GLN A 49 3.23 14.09 -7.05
N VAL A 50 2.77 13.46 -5.96
CA VAL A 50 1.92 14.11 -4.95
C VAL A 50 2.65 15.29 -4.31
N VAL A 51 3.89 15.11 -3.88
CA VAL A 51 4.71 16.17 -3.27
C VAL A 51 4.95 17.31 -4.26
N ARG A 52 5.25 17.01 -5.53
CA ARG A 52 5.40 18.04 -6.58
C ARG A 52 4.11 18.82 -6.79
N ALA A 53 2.97 18.16 -6.83
CA ALA A 53 1.67 18.82 -6.96
C ALA A 53 1.37 19.71 -5.75
N MET A 54 1.64 19.23 -4.55
CA MET A 54 1.48 19.99 -3.30
C MET A 54 2.38 21.24 -3.28
N LEU A 55 3.66 21.11 -3.64
CA LEU A 55 4.59 22.24 -3.74
C LEU A 55 4.13 23.27 -4.77
N ARG A 56 3.61 22.83 -5.92
CA ARG A 56 3.04 23.73 -6.93
C ARG A 56 1.84 24.50 -6.38
N ARG A 57 0.93 23.82 -5.67
CA ARG A 57 -0.23 24.44 -5.03
C ARG A 57 0.19 25.49 -4.00
N LEU A 58 1.17 25.17 -3.16
CA LEU A 58 1.70 26.10 -2.15
C LEU A 58 2.35 27.33 -2.79
N LYS A 59 3.10 27.17 -3.89
CA LYS A 59 3.68 28.29 -4.65
C LYS A 59 2.60 29.22 -5.21
N GLN A 60 1.54 28.67 -5.78
CA GLN A 60 0.43 29.46 -6.33
C GLN A 60 -0.31 30.26 -5.24
N LEU A 61 -0.53 29.65 -4.07
CA LEU A 61 -1.14 30.34 -2.93
C LEU A 61 -0.23 31.45 -2.38
N ARG A 62 1.09 31.24 -2.37
CA ARG A 62 2.05 32.26 -1.94
C ARG A 62 2.19 33.43 -2.90
N SER A 63 1.97 33.23 -4.20
CA SER A 63 2.02 34.32 -5.20
C SER A 63 0.74 35.14 -5.32
N LEU A 64 -0.32 34.76 -4.59
CA LEU A 64 -1.60 35.47 -4.53
C LEU A 64 -1.72 36.41 -3.31
N VAL A 65 -0.66 36.49 -2.49
CA VAL A 65 -0.48 37.42 -1.36
C VAL A 65 0.63 38.39 -1.73
#